data_AF-A0A7G3UCU8-F1
#
_entry.id   AF-A0A7G3UCU8-F1
#
_cell.length_a   1.000
_cell.length_b   1.000
_cell.length_c   1.000
_cell.angle_alpha   90.00
_cell.angle_beta   90.00
_cell.angle_gamma   90.00
#
_symmetry.space_group_name_H-M   'P 1'
#
loop_
_entity.id
_entity.type
_entity.pdbx_description
1 polymer ?
#
loop_
_entity_poly.entity_id
_entity_poly.type
_entity_poly.pdbx_seq_one_letter_code
_entity_poly.pdbx_strand_id
1 'polypeptide(L)'
;MPTFWLGAHRPYWLKQTDVPLFISNRQLARVRTLPRALGPWALDSGGFTEITTYGEWRTTPRQYVRQIYRYRDEVGRLAWASQQDLMCEEGALRMTGLSIDKHQELTVANFLTLRWHAPDLPIIPVLQGWLRPHYERCAEKFAAAGVDLTKEPLVGVGSICRRPGTFTAGWILEDLHAMGLKLHAFGYKKTGLAVSWPHVASADSMAWSKAGRYERVCGTHNSEANCLTYARSWRRDLLGHLSEARAGTYHRVR
;
A
#
# COMPACT_ATOMS: atom_id res chain seq x y z
N MET A 1 -4.02 -0.05 17.69
CA MET A 1 -4.88 0.44 16.59
C MET A 1 -4.14 0.25 15.29
N PRO A 2 -4.83 0.05 14.15
CA PRO A 2 -4.17 -0.10 12.86
C PRO A 2 -3.29 1.12 12.52
N THR A 3 -2.21 0.92 11.78
CA THR A 3 -1.33 2.01 11.36
C THR A 3 -1.86 2.64 10.08
N PHE A 4 -2.00 3.98 10.06
CA PHE A 4 -2.28 4.72 8.83
C PHE A 4 -1.01 5.37 8.29
N TRP A 5 -0.60 4.94 7.10
CA TRP A 5 0.56 5.47 6.38
C TRP A 5 0.13 6.62 5.45
N LEU A 6 0.72 7.79 5.63
CA LEU A 6 0.44 8.96 4.80
C LEU A 6 1.17 8.81 3.47
N GLY A 7 0.44 8.66 2.36
CA GLY A 7 1.03 8.64 1.03
C GLY A 7 1.78 9.95 0.76
N ALA A 8 3.05 9.87 0.41
CA ALA A 8 3.91 11.03 0.18
C ALA A 8 4.67 10.90 -1.15
N HIS A 9 4.47 11.88 -2.02
CA HIS A 9 5.15 11.96 -3.33
C HIS A 9 6.42 12.83 -3.28
N ARG A 10 6.78 13.35 -2.10
CA ARG A 10 7.97 14.18 -1.87
C ARG A 10 8.92 13.43 -0.92
N PRO A 11 9.99 12.78 -1.41
CA PRO A 11 10.89 12.02 -0.56
C PRO A 11 11.48 12.84 0.60
N TYR A 12 11.76 14.14 0.41
CA TYR A 12 12.33 15.00 1.46
C TYR A 12 11.44 15.15 2.70
N TRP A 13 10.16 14.79 2.64
CA TRP A 13 9.28 14.77 3.81
C TRP A 13 9.73 13.77 4.88
N LEU A 14 10.49 12.73 4.50
CA LEU A 14 11.09 11.78 5.44
C LEU A 14 11.88 12.47 6.56
N LYS A 15 12.57 13.58 6.25
CA LYS A 15 13.36 14.35 7.24
C LYS A 15 12.59 15.49 7.92
N GLN A 16 11.27 15.61 7.69
CA GLN A 16 10.46 16.74 8.18
C GLN A 16 9.32 16.33 9.11
N THR A 17 8.96 15.05 9.16
CA THR A 17 7.88 14.55 10.00
C THR A 17 8.16 13.15 10.50
N ASP A 18 7.70 12.86 11.71
CA ASP A 18 7.70 11.55 12.35
C ASP A 18 6.44 10.72 12.04
N VAL A 19 5.40 11.36 11.49
CA VAL A 19 4.21 10.70 10.95
C VAL A 19 4.60 9.54 10.02
N PRO A 20 4.01 8.34 10.17
CA PRO A 20 4.26 7.21 9.27
C PRO A 20 3.98 7.57 7.81
N LEU A 21 4.98 7.41 6.93
CA LEU A 21 4.88 7.75 5.51
C LEU A 21 4.84 6.51 4.61
N PHE A 22 4.13 6.60 3.49
CA PHE A 22 4.16 5.62 2.41
C PHE A 22 4.70 6.26 1.13
N ILE A 23 5.82 5.77 0.61
CA ILE A 23 6.59 6.44 -0.44
C ILE A 23 6.86 5.50 -1.59
N SER A 24 6.66 5.97 -2.82
CA SER A 24 6.94 5.19 -4.01
C SER A 24 8.43 5.14 -4.33
N ASN A 25 8.91 3.94 -4.68
CA ASN A 25 10.24 3.70 -5.22
C ASN A 25 10.54 4.60 -6.41
N ARG A 26 9.54 4.88 -7.25
CA ARG A 26 9.67 5.77 -8.42
C ARG A 26 10.06 7.20 -8.03
N GLN A 27 9.71 7.66 -6.84
CA GLN A 27 10.11 8.97 -6.33
C GLN A 27 11.49 8.90 -5.68
N LEU A 28 11.76 7.89 -4.86
CA LEU A 28 13.04 7.72 -4.18
C LEU A 28 14.19 7.46 -5.15
N ALA A 29 13.98 6.65 -6.19
CA ALA A 29 15.00 6.31 -7.19
C ALA A 29 15.51 7.54 -7.97
N ARG A 30 14.75 8.64 -8.00
CA ARG A 30 15.14 9.90 -8.65
C ARG A 30 16.04 10.76 -7.78
N VAL A 31 16.16 10.44 -6.50
CA VAL A 31 16.88 11.25 -5.52
C VAL A 31 18.31 10.76 -5.41
N ARG A 32 19.27 11.66 -5.66
CA ARG A 32 20.70 11.37 -5.50
C ARG A 32 21.08 11.23 -4.02
N THR A 33 20.69 12.20 -3.19
CA THR A 33 21.00 12.22 -1.75
C THR A 33 19.75 11.92 -0.94
N LEU A 34 19.71 10.73 -0.33
CA LEU A 34 18.54 10.27 0.40
C LEU A 34 18.39 11.02 1.75
N PRO A 35 17.17 11.45 2.11
CA PRO A 35 16.91 12.05 3.42
C PRO A 35 16.93 10.98 4.51
N ARG A 36 17.45 11.31 5.70
CA ARG A 36 17.33 10.48 6.90
C ARG A 36 15.92 10.62 7.49
N ALA A 37 15.25 9.51 7.74
CA ALA A 37 13.87 9.51 8.23
C ALA A 37 13.77 9.88 9.72
N LEU A 38 12.84 10.77 10.07
CA LEU A 38 12.48 11.06 11.48
C LEU A 38 11.54 10.01 12.07
N GLY A 39 10.66 9.41 11.25
CA GLY A 39 9.68 8.41 11.64
C GLY A 39 9.73 7.13 10.82
N PRO A 40 8.89 6.12 11.14
CA PRO A 40 8.77 4.92 10.33
C PRO A 40 8.20 5.24 8.95
N TRP A 41 8.59 4.49 7.94
CA TRP A 41 8.00 4.60 6.61
C TRP A 41 7.94 3.25 5.92
N ALA A 42 7.04 3.13 4.96
CA ALA A 42 6.88 1.95 4.13
C ALA A 42 7.05 2.31 2.64
N LEU A 43 7.50 1.34 1.86
CA LEU A 43 7.84 1.52 0.46
C LEU A 43 6.77 0.91 -0.46
N ASP A 44 6.28 1.70 -1.40
CA ASP A 44 5.55 1.24 -2.59
C ASP A 44 6.56 0.91 -3.70
N SER A 45 6.46 -0.28 -4.28
CA SER A 45 7.31 -0.73 -5.39
C SER A 45 7.12 0.10 -6.67
N GLY A 46 5.98 0.79 -6.81
CA GLY A 46 5.64 1.58 -7.98
C GLY A 46 4.97 0.79 -9.10
N GLY A 47 4.54 -0.44 -8.81
CA GLY A 47 4.01 -1.40 -9.80
C GLY A 47 2.83 -0.89 -10.58
N PHE A 48 1.90 -0.20 -9.90
CA PHE A 48 0.76 0.41 -10.57
C PHE A 48 1.20 1.26 -11.78
N THR A 49 2.23 2.08 -11.63
CA THR A 49 2.69 2.95 -12.74
C THR A 49 3.43 2.16 -13.82
N GLU A 50 4.33 1.26 -13.44
CA GLU A 50 5.11 0.51 -14.44
C GLU A 50 4.20 -0.36 -15.30
N ILE A 51 3.33 -1.15 -14.67
CA ILE A 51 2.47 -2.06 -15.42
C ILE A 51 1.43 -1.32 -16.25
N THR A 52 0.81 -0.24 -15.74
CA THR A 52 -0.19 0.51 -16.53
C THR A 52 0.42 1.42 -17.61
N THR A 53 1.74 1.63 -17.60
CA THR A 53 2.44 2.43 -18.63
C THR A 53 3.16 1.55 -19.65
N TYR A 54 3.74 0.44 -19.23
CA TYR A 54 4.65 -0.37 -20.04
C TYR A 54 4.18 -1.81 -20.24
N GLY A 55 3.18 -2.27 -19.49
CA GLY A 55 2.73 -3.67 -19.54
C GLY A 55 3.68 -4.66 -18.86
N GLU A 56 4.77 -4.18 -18.26
CA GLU A 56 5.80 -5.00 -17.65
C GLU A 56 6.58 -4.23 -16.58
N TRP A 57 7.31 -4.99 -15.76
CA TRP A 57 8.29 -4.44 -14.82
C TRP A 57 9.56 -4.06 -15.57
N ARG A 58 9.87 -2.76 -15.63
CA ARG A 58 11.16 -2.25 -16.13
C ARG A 58 12.22 -2.25 -15.04
N THR A 59 11.81 -2.03 -13.80
CA THR A 59 12.70 -2.23 -12.65
C THR A 59 12.87 -3.72 -12.42
N THR A 60 14.06 -4.27 -12.64
CA THR A 60 14.34 -5.70 -12.38
C THR A 60 14.33 -6.02 -10.88
N PRO A 61 14.07 -7.27 -10.46
CA PRO A 61 14.13 -7.67 -9.06
C PRO A 61 15.47 -7.34 -8.39
N ARG A 62 16.59 -7.57 -9.07
CA ARG A 62 17.93 -7.22 -8.56
C ARG A 62 18.13 -5.72 -8.38
N GLN A 63 17.60 -4.90 -9.29
CA GLN A 63 17.64 -3.44 -9.13
C GLN A 63 16.79 -3.00 -7.94
N TYR A 64 15.58 -3.54 -7.82
CA TYR A 64 14.67 -3.19 -6.72
C TYR A 64 15.24 -3.58 -5.36
N VAL A 65 15.79 -4.80 -5.22
CA VAL A 65 16.47 -5.25 -3.99
C VAL A 65 17.62 -4.34 -3.61
N ARG A 66 18.50 -3.97 -4.56
CA ARG A 66 19.59 -3.01 -4.30
C ARG A 66 19.07 -1.65 -3.83
N GLN A 67 17.97 -1.18 -4.41
CA GLN A 67 17.34 0.07 -4.00
C GLN A 67 16.78 -0.04 -2.58
N ILE A 68 16.12 -1.14 -2.21
CA ILE A 68 15.60 -1.34 -0.85
C ILE A 68 16.74 -1.38 0.17
N TYR A 69 17.84 -2.11 -0.09
CA TYR A 69 19.02 -2.09 0.79
C TYR A 69 19.55 -0.67 0.98
N ARG A 70 19.73 0.06 -0.12
CA ARG A 70 20.14 1.45 -0.09
C ARG A 70 19.21 2.30 0.78
N TYR A 71 17.90 2.16 0.63
CA TYR A 71 16.94 2.93 1.43
C TYR A 71 16.96 2.51 2.90
N ARG A 72 17.04 1.21 3.21
CA ARG A 72 17.18 0.73 4.59
C ARG A 72 18.38 1.37 5.27
N ASP A 73 19.52 1.40 4.60
CA ASP A 73 20.80 1.80 5.18
C ASP A 73 20.99 3.34 5.19
N GLU A 74 20.56 4.04 4.13
CA GLU A 74 20.72 5.50 3.99
C GLU A 74 19.52 6.31 4.51
N VAL A 75 18.28 5.83 4.37
CA VAL A 75 17.10 6.54 4.91
C VAL A 75 16.87 6.14 6.36
N GLY A 76 17.02 4.85 6.69
CA GLY A 76 16.72 4.29 8.01
C GLY A 76 15.21 4.17 8.27
N ARG A 77 14.81 3.44 9.33
CA ARG A 77 13.41 3.29 9.79
C ARG A 77 12.43 2.75 8.74
N LEU A 78 12.91 2.00 7.76
CA LEU A 78 12.05 1.26 6.83
C LEU A 78 11.30 0.19 7.61
N ALA A 79 9.98 0.27 7.63
CA ALA A 79 9.11 -0.68 8.30
C ALA A 79 8.85 -1.94 7.45
N TRP A 80 8.55 -1.74 6.17
CA TRP A 80 8.36 -2.80 5.18
C TRP A 80 8.37 -2.22 3.76
N ALA A 81 8.56 -3.09 2.77
CA ALA A 81 8.45 -2.77 1.35
C ALA A 81 7.41 -3.66 0.67
N SER A 82 6.57 -3.10 -0.21
CA SER A 82 5.73 -3.93 -1.07
C SER A 82 6.57 -4.65 -2.12
N GLN A 83 6.13 -5.84 -2.52
CA GLN A 83 6.77 -6.61 -3.59
C GLN A 83 6.51 -6.02 -4.98
N GLN A 84 7.02 -6.68 -6.01
CA GLN A 84 6.73 -6.39 -7.42
C GLN A 84 5.49 -7.14 -7.92
N ASP A 85 4.33 -6.86 -7.33
CA ASP A 85 3.06 -7.50 -7.67
C ASP A 85 2.42 -6.99 -8.97
N LEU A 86 1.45 -7.75 -9.50
CA LEU A 86 0.68 -7.38 -10.69
C LEU A 86 -0.79 -7.20 -10.31
N MET A 87 -1.17 -5.94 -10.21
CA MET A 87 -2.52 -5.44 -10.03
C MET A 87 -3.50 -5.97 -11.09
N CYS A 88 -4.72 -6.27 -10.69
CA CYS A 88 -5.79 -6.89 -11.48
C CYS A 88 -6.89 -5.89 -11.85
N GLU A 89 -6.65 -4.58 -11.73
CA GLU A 89 -7.55 -3.57 -12.30
C GLU A 89 -7.53 -3.62 -13.83
N GLU A 90 -8.68 -3.27 -14.44
CA GLU A 90 -8.89 -3.30 -15.89
C GLU A 90 -7.77 -2.62 -16.70
N GLY A 91 -7.28 -1.46 -16.26
CA GLY A 91 -6.21 -0.74 -16.95
C GLY A 91 -4.89 -1.52 -17.00
N ALA A 92 -4.58 -2.29 -15.96
CA ALA A 92 -3.39 -3.15 -15.95
C ALA A 92 -3.59 -4.37 -16.84
N LEU A 93 -4.73 -5.07 -16.72
CA LEU A 93 -5.04 -6.25 -17.53
C LEU A 93 -5.06 -5.92 -19.03
N ARG A 94 -5.62 -4.77 -19.41
CA ARG A 94 -5.59 -4.29 -20.81
C ARG A 94 -4.17 -4.00 -21.29
N MET A 95 -3.32 -3.42 -20.43
CA MET A 95 -1.96 -3.05 -20.80
C MET A 95 -1.04 -4.26 -20.93
N THR A 96 -1.22 -5.28 -20.09
CA THR A 96 -0.42 -6.52 -20.16
C THR A 96 -0.96 -7.52 -21.18
N GLY A 97 -2.27 -7.48 -21.48
CA GLY A 97 -2.95 -8.52 -22.25
C GLY A 97 -3.10 -9.85 -21.50
N LEU A 98 -2.86 -9.87 -20.19
CA LEU A 98 -2.85 -11.07 -19.36
C LEU A 98 -4.16 -11.23 -18.56
N SER A 99 -4.44 -12.47 -18.15
CA SER A 99 -5.56 -12.78 -17.27
C SER A 99 -5.24 -12.44 -15.80
N ILE A 100 -6.28 -12.35 -14.97
CA ILE A 100 -6.14 -12.23 -13.50
C ILE A 100 -5.31 -13.40 -12.96
N ASP A 101 -5.58 -14.62 -13.41
CA ASP A 101 -4.86 -15.80 -12.94
C ASP A 101 -3.36 -15.70 -13.26
N LYS A 102 -3.02 -15.22 -14.47
CA LYS A 102 -1.63 -15.00 -14.85
C LYS A 102 -0.96 -13.88 -14.05
N HIS A 103 -1.68 -12.81 -13.73
CA HIS A 103 -1.20 -11.78 -12.82
C HIS A 103 -0.90 -12.34 -11.43
N GLN A 104 -1.74 -13.24 -10.91
CA GLN A 104 -1.51 -13.89 -9.61
C GLN A 104 -0.28 -14.80 -9.65
N GLU A 105 -0.11 -15.62 -10.69
CA GLU A 105 1.08 -16.45 -10.87
C GLU A 105 2.36 -15.61 -10.86
N LEU A 106 2.40 -14.54 -11.65
CA LEU A 106 3.55 -13.64 -11.73
C LEU A 106 3.78 -12.89 -10.41
N THR A 107 2.70 -12.52 -9.71
CA THR A 107 2.77 -11.89 -8.38
C THR A 107 3.45 -12.82 -7.36
N VAL A 108 3.06 -14.10 -7.32
CA VAL A 108 3.66 -15.11 -6.45
C VAL A 108 5.12 -15.37 -6.86
N ALA A 109 5.39 -15.54 -8.15
CA ALA A 109 6.76 -15.76 -8.64
C ALA A 109 7.71 -14.59 -8.32
N ASN A 110 7.24 -13.35 -8.48
CA ASN A 110 8.00 -12.15 -8.15
C ASN A 110 8.31 -12.07 -6.66
N PHE A 111 7.35 -12.42 -5.80
CA PHE A 111 7.59 -12.50 -4.36
C PHE A 111 8.71 -13.46 -4.01
N LEU A 112 8.63 -14.69 -4.51
CA LEU A 112 9.62 -15.73 -4.23
C LEU A 112 11.00 -15.32 -4.74
N THR A 113 11.06 -14.68 -5.91
CA THR A 113 12.30 -14.14 -6.48
C THR A 113 12.91 -13.08 -5.58
N LEU A 114 12.11 -12.13 -5.09
CA LEU A 114 12.58 -11.08 -4.17
C LEU A 114 13.04 -11.66 -2.82
N ARG A 115 12.27 -12.59 -2.27
CA ARG A 115 12.59 -13.27 -1.01
C ARG A 115 13.85 -14.11 -1.10
N TRP A 116 14.07 -14.78 -2.23
CA TRP A 116 15.32 -15.51 -2.49
C TRP A 116 16.52 -14.57 -2.57
N HIS A 117 16.38 -13.43 -3.24
CA HIS A 117 17.46 -12.44 -3.37
C HIS A 117 17.79 -11.69 -2.08
N ALA A 118 16.80 -11.48 -1.21
CA ALA A 118 16.97 -10.68 0.01
C ALA A 118 16.03 -11.17 1.13
N PRO A 119 16.33 -12.33 1.73
CA PRO A 119 15.50 -12.92 2.78
C PRO A 119 15.48 -12.10 4.09
N ASP A 120 16.47 -11.23 4.29
CA ASP A 120 16.58 -10.32 5.45
C ASP A 120 15.83 -9.00 5.28
N LEU A 121 15.36 -8.67 4.06
CA LEU A 121 14.58 -7.46 3.83
C LEU A 121 13.10 -7.68 4.18
N PRO A 122 12.42 -6.68 4.79
CA PRO A 122 11.01 -6.78 5.18
C PRO A 122 10.07 -6.58 3.97
N ILE A 123 10.20 -7.44 2.95
CA ILE A 123 9.33 -7.43 1.77
C ILE A 123 8.08 -8.26 2.06
N ILE A 124 6.91 -7.63 1.96
CA ILE A 124 5.63 -8.28 2.28
C ILE A 124 5.01 -8.91 1.03
N PRO A 125 4.34 -10.08 1.14
CA PRO A 125 3.54 -10.62 0.06
C PRO A 125 2.32 -9.76 -0.19
N VAL A 126 1.84 -9.75 -1.43
CA VAL A 126 0.62 -9.03 -1.83
C VAL A 126 -0.34 -9.99 -2.52
N LEU A 127 -1.56 -10.09 -1.98
CA LEU A 127 -2.67 -10.77 -2.61
C LEU A 127 -3.29 -9.89 -3.70
N GLN A 128 -3.59 -10.49 -4.85
CA GLN A 128 -4.15 -9.83 -6.01
C GLN A 128 -5.43 -10.51 -6.49
N GLY A 129 -6.36 -9.73 -7.06
CA GLY A 129 -7.60 -10.27 -7.59
C GLY A 129 -8.65 -9.20 -7.90
N TRP A 130 -9.76 -9.62 -8.52
CA TRP A 130 -10.90 -8.73 -8.80
C TRP A 130 -12.17 -9.06 -8.03
N LEU A 131 -12.41 -10.31 -7.64
CA LEU A 131 -13.62 -10.76 -6.93
C LEU A 131 -13.18 -11.55 -5.71
N ARG A 132 -14.07 -11.78 -4.73
CA ARG A 132 -13.73 -12.54 -3.51
C ARG A 132 -13.03 -13.88 -3.83
N PRO A 133 -13.53 -14.73 -4.78
CA PRO A 133 -12.86 -15.98 -5.12
C PRO A 133 -11.48 -15.81 -5.78
N HIS A 134 -11.19 -14.65 -6.36
CA HIS A 134 -9.84 -14.39 -6.87
C HIS A 134 -8.82 -14.29 -5.74
N TYR A 135 -9.17 -13.66 -4.61
CA TYR A 135 -8.23 -13.50 -3.50
C TYR A 135 -7.96 -14.82 -2.78
N GLU A 136 -8.99 -15.64 -2.61
CA GLU A 136 -8.86 -17.02 -2.10
C GLU A 136 -7.91 -17.83 -2.98
N ARG A 137 -8.12 -17.85 -4.30
CA ARG A 137 -7.20 -18.52 -5.25
C ARG A 137 -5.78 -17.97 -5.20
N CYS A 138 -5.61 -16.65 -5.00
CA CYS A 138 -4.27 -16.08 -4.85
C CYS A 138 -3.59 -16.59 -3.58
N ALA A 139 -4.33 -16.71 -2.47
CA ALA A 139 -3.83 -17.26 -1.22
C ALA A 139 -3.46 -18.74 -1.37
N GLU A 140 -4.27 -19.52 -2.08
CA GLU A 140 -3.97 -20.92 -2.43
C GLU A 140 -2.69 -21.02 -3.26
N LYS A 141 -2.46 -20.13 -4.24
CA LYS A 141 -1.21 -20.11 -5.02
C LYS A 141 0.02 -19.81 -4.14
N PHE A 142 -0.08 -18.92 -3.15
CA PHE A 142 0.99 -18.72 -2.17
C PHE A 142 1.22 -19.96 -1.31
N ALA A 143 0.15 -20.58 -0.81
CA ALA A 143 0.25 -21.80 0.00
C ALA A 143 0.88 -22.96 -0.79
N ALA A 144 0.46 -23.16 -2.05
CA ALA A 144 1.04 -24.15 -2.96
C ALA A 144 2.52 -23.90 -3.27
N ALA A 145 2.95 -22.64 -3.22
CA ALA A 145 4.36 -22.24 -3.33
C ALA A 145 5.14 -22.34 -2.01
N GLY A 146 4.54 -22.90 -0.94
CA GLY A 146 5.17 -23.06 0.37
C GLY A 146 5.18 -21.80 1.24
N VAL A 147 4.39 -20.78 0.90
CA VAL A 147 4.27 -19.54 1.68
C VAL A 147 3.00 -19.58 2.53
N ASP A 148 3.18 -19.73 3.84
CA ASP A 148 2.10 -19.61 4.81
C ASP A 148 1.85 -18.14 5.17
N LEU A 149 0.86 -17.54 4.51
CA LEU A 149 0.51 -16.12 4.69
C LEU A 149 0.06 -15.77 6.12
N THR A 150 -0.38 -16.74 6.93
CA THR A 150 -0.78 -16.48 8.33
C THR A 150 0.42 -16.23 9.24
N LYS A 151 1.61 -16.72 8.83
CA LYS A 151 2.88 -16.51 9.54
C LYS A 151 3.60 -15.23 9.11
N GLU A 152 3.16 -14.62 8.02
CA GLU A 152 3.73 -13.35 7.56
C GLU A 152 3.39 -12.21 8.53
N PRO A 153 4.32 -11.29 8.77
CA PRO A 153 4.07 -10.17 9.69
C PRO A 153 2.98 -9.23 9.17
N LEU A 154 2.83 -9.16 7.85
CA LEU A 154 1.87 -8.31 7.14
C LEU A 154 1.68 -8.86 5.72
N VAL A 155 0.46 -8.79 5.19
CA VAL A 155 0.08 -9.18 3.82
C VAL A 155 -0.63 -8.01 3.17
N GLY A 156 -0.12 -7.55 2.03
CA GLY A 156 -0.76 -6.50 1.25
C GLY A 156 -1.97 -7.02 0.49
N VAL A 157 -2.97 -6.16 0.29
CA VAL A 157 -4.15 -6.47 -0.53
C VAL A 157 -4.24 -5.43 -1.65
N GLY A 158 -3.86 -5.85 -2.86
CA GLY A 158 -3.86 -5.00 -4.04
C GLY A 158 -5.23 -4.95 -4.72
N SER A 159 -5.37 -4.16 -5.79
CA SER A 159 -6.58 -4.09 -6.61
C SER A 159 -7.88 -3.69 -5.89
N ILE A 160 -7.79 -3.03 -4.73
CA ILE A 160 -8.94 -2.58 -3.94
C ILE A 160 -9.25 -1.08 -4.07
N CYS A 161 -8.28 -0.26 -4.49
CA CYS A 161 -8.41 1.21 -4.50
C CYS A 161 -9.43 1.75 -5.51
N ARG A 162 -9.52 1.15 -6.70
CA ARG A 162 -10.26 1.70 -7.87
C ARG A 162 -11.59 1.00 -8.16
N ARG A 163 -12.13 0.27 -7.19
CA ARG A 163 -13.38 -0.47 -7.33
C ARG A 163 -14.60 0.47 -7.33
N PRO A 164 -15.64 0.16 -8.12
CA PRO A 164 -16.96 0.74 -7.91
C PRO A 164 -17.54 0.19 -6.59
N GLY A 165 -18.04 1.09 -5.74
CA GLY A 165 -18.69 0.71 -4.48
C GLY A 165 -17.71 0.44 -3.33
N THR A 166 -18.03 1.03 -2.17
CA THR A 166 -17.24 0.92 -0.95
C THR A 166 -17.28 -0.47 -0.31
N PHE A 167 -18.43 -1.15 -0.40
CA PHE A 167 -18.70 -2.40 0.31
C PHE A 167 -17.92 -3.59 -0.24
N THR A 168 -17.69 -3.64 -1.56
CA THR A 168 -16.99 -4.77 -2.19
C THR A 168 -15.57 -4.94 -1.67
N ALA A 169 -14.85 -3.84 -1.45
CA ALA A 169 -13.51 -3.90 -0.88
C ALA A 169 -13.54 -4.28 0.61
N GLY A 170 -14.57 -3.84 1.33
CA GLY A 170 -14.78 -4.21 2.74
C GLY A 170 -14.96 -5.70 2.94
N TRP A 171 -15.82 -6.36 2.16
CA TRP A 171 -16.04 -7.81 2.26
C TRP A 171 -14.79 -8.63 1.95
N ILE A 172 -13.99 -8.21 0.96
CA ILE A 172 -12.71 -8.87 0.66
C ILE A 172 -11.77 -8.80 1.87
N LEU A 173 -11.65 -7.62 2.50
CA LEU A 173 -10.79 -7.45 3.66
C LEU A 173 -11.31 -8.22 4.89
N GLU A 174 -12.62 -8.27 5.08
CA GLU A 174 -13.26 -9.06 6.14
C GLU A 174 -12.99 -10.56 5.98
N ASP A 175 -13.19 -11.11 4.78
CA ASP A 175 -12.90 -12.53 4.50
C ASP A 175 -11.44 -12.88 4.76
N LEU A 176 -10.52 -12.08 4.22
CA LEU A 176 -9.09 -12.30 4.38
C LEU A 176 -8.64 -12.14 5.84
N HIS A 177 -9.28 -11.24 6.59
CA HIS A 177 -9.05 -11.10 8.01
C HIS A 177 -9.55 -12.32 8.79
N ALA A 178 -10.71 -12.87 8.43
CA ALA A 178 -11.26 -14.08 9.02
C ALA A 178 -10.38 -15.33 8.76
N MET A 179 -9.59 -15.31 7.68
CA MET A 179 -8.53 -16.30 7.43
C MET A 179 -7.29 -16.14 8.34
N GLY A 180 -7.28 -15.16 9.26
CA GLY A 180 -6.18 -14.93 10.20
C GLY A 180 -5.06 -14.04 9.64
N LEU A 181 -5.27 -13.37 8.50
CA LEU A 181 -4.23 -12.56 7.86
C LEU A 181 -4.12 -11.17 8.49
N LYS A 182 -2.88 -10.68 8.61
CA LYS A 182 -2.58 -9.30 9.03
C LYS A 182 -2.51 -8.41 7.81
N LEU A 183 -3.56 -7.64 7.54
CA LEU A 183 -3.72 -7.00 6.24
C LEU A 183 -3.16 -5.57 6.18
N HIS A 184 -2.55 -5.22 5.05
CA HIS A 184 -2.34 -3.85 4.59
C HIS A 184 -3.26 -3.53 3.40
N ALA A 185 -4.15 -2.55 3.56
CA ALA A 185 -5.03 -2.11 2.49
C ALA A 185 -4.42 -0.94 1.68
N PHE A 186 -4.07 -1.21 0.42
CA PHE A 186 -3.44 -0.21 -0.46
C PHE A 186 -4.41 0.84 -0.99
N GLY A 187 -4.02 2.12 -0.92
CA GLY A 187 -4.68 3.24 -1.60
C GLY A 187 -6.14 3.48 -1.20
N TYR A 188 -6.49 3.20 0.06
CA TYR A 188 -7.88 3.15 0.49
C TYR A 188 -8.49 4.55 0.67
N LYS A 189 -9.78 4.71 0.36
CA LYS A 189 -10.51 5.99 0.49
C LYS A 189 -11.14 6.10 1.89
N LYS A 190 -11.29 7.33 2.39
CA LYS A 190 -11.81 7.64 3.74
C LYS A 190 -13.11 6.89 4.09
N THR A 191 -14.10 6.90 3.20
CA THR A 191 -15.43 6.30 3.46
C THR A 191 -15.37 4.78 3.57
N GLY A 192 -14.61 4.11 2.70
CA GLY A 192 -14.41 2.67 2.84
C GLY A 192 -13.59 2.30 4.05
N LEU A 193 -12.59 3.11 4.37
CA LEU A 193 -11.68 2.80 5.45
C LEU A 193 -12.42 2.66 6.78
N ALA A 194 -13.45 3.46 7.04
CA ALA A 194 -14.23 3.36 8.27
C ALA A 194 -14.85 1.97 8.49
N VAL A 195 -15.37 1.35 7.43
CA VAL A 195 -15.96 0.00 7.49
C VAL A 195 -14.87 -1.06 7.65
N SER A 196 -13.76 -0.91 6.93
CA SER A 196 -12.70 -1.92 6.88
C SER A 196 -11.63 -1.78 7.97
N TRP A 197 -11.60 -0.66 8.70
CA TRP A 197 -10.58 -0.35 9.70
C TRP A 197 -10.40 -1.44 10.76
N PRO A 198 -11.47 -2.10 11.27
CA PRO A 198 -11.31 -3.20 12.21
C PRO A 198 -10.62 -4.44 11.63
N HIS A 199 -10.64 -4.62 10.31
CA HIS A 199 -10.17 -5.82 9.61
C HIS A 199 -8.73 -5.70 9.07
N VAL A 200 -8.08 -4.56 9.26
CA VAL A 200 -6.73 -4.30 8.74
C VAL A 200 -5.73 -4.02 9.85
N ALA A 201 -4.48 -4.44 9.65
CA ALA A 201 -3.36 -4.05 10.51
C ALA A 201 -2.81 -2.67 10.11
N SER A 202 -2.91 -2.32 8.83
CA SER A 202 -2.60 -0.97 8.35
C SER A 202 -3.28 -0.63 7.02
N ALA A 203 -3.25 0.65 6.65
CA ALA A 203 -3.69 1.13 5.34
C ALA A 203 -2.90 2.38 4.95
N ASP A 204 -2.88 2.71 3.66
CA ASP A 204 -2.34 3.96 3.15
C ASP A 204 -3.35 4.75 2.33
N SER A 205 -3.09 6.04 2.16
CA SER A 205 -3.77 6.84 1.14
C SER A 205 -3.00 8.08 0.75
N MET A 206 -3.07 8.43 -0.54
CA MET A 206 -2.67 9.73 -1.07
C MET A 206 -3.89 10.61 -1.41
N ALA A 207 -5.09 10.26 -0.93
CA ALA A 207 -6.33 10.98 -1.24
C ALA A 207 -6.30 12.46 -0.80
N TRP A 208 -5.53 12.79 0.25
CA TRP A 208 -5.30 14.18 0.67
C TRP A 208 -4.77 15.06 -0.46
N SER A 209 -3.90 14.53 -1.33
CA SER A 209 -3.28 15.33 -2.41
C SER A 209 -4.32 15.69 -3.46
N LYS A 210 -5.27 14.80 -3.75
CA LYS A 210 -6.39 15.10 -4.65
C LYS A 210 -7.35 16.11 -4.02
N ALA A 211 -7.69 15.95 -2.74
CA ALA A 211 -8.54 16.90 -2.02
C ALA A 211 -7.92 18.30 -1.99
N GLY A 212 -6.61 18.38 -1.71
CA GLY A 212 -5.87 19.64 -1.63
C GLY A 212 -5.70 20.39 -2.96
N ARG A 213 -6.07 19.80 -4.11
CA ARG A 213 -6.00 20.51 -5.41
C ARG A 213 -6.86 21.77 -5.44
N TYR A 214 -7.94 21.77 -4.68
CA TYR A 214 -8.94 22.83 -4.67
C TYR A 214 -8.94 23.66 -3.38
N GLU A 215 -8.00 23.38 -2.47
CA GLU A 215 -7.89 24.03 -1.17
C GLU A 215 -6.76 25.08 -1.17
N ARG A 216 -6.91 26.09 -0.29
CA ARG A 216 -5.94 27.19 -0.09
C ARG A 216 -5.85 27.63 1.37
N VAL A 217 -5.72 26.67 2.28
CA VAL A 217 -5.80 26.93 3.72
C VAL A 217 -4.47 27.38 4.34
N CYS A 218 -3.32 27.04 3.75
CA CYS A 218 -2.00 27.40 4.26
C CYS A 218 -1.52 28.80 3.84
N GLY A 219 -2.17 29.45 2.87
CA GLY A 219 -1.85 30.82 2.42
C GLY A 219 -0.50 31.02 1.71
N THR A 220 0.38 30.01 1.66
CA THR A 220 1.74 30.12 1.09
C THR A 220 1.87 29.58 -0.34
N HIS A 221 0.84 28.93 -0.86
CA HIS A 221 0.80 28.38 -2.22
C HIS A 221 -0.63 28.25 -2.74
N ASN A 222 -0.77 28.19 -4.05
CA ASN A 222 -2.08 28.19 -4.73
C ASN A 222 -2.87 26.88 -4.64
N SER A 223 -2.25 25.80 -4.14
CA SER A 223 -2.87 24.49 -3.96
C SER A 223 -2.20 23.68 -2.85
N GLU A 224 -3.01 23.08 -1.98
CA GLU A 224 -2.56 22.16 -0.92
C GLU A 224 -2.15 20.77 -1.42
N ALA A 225 -2.22 20.47 -2.72
CA ALA A 225 -1.94 19.15 -3.28
C ALA A 225 -0.51 18.63 -3.01
N ASN A 226 0.40 19.53 -2.62
CA ASN A 226 1.81 19.26 -2.30
C ASN A 226 2.20 19.79 -0.91
N CYS A 227 1.25 20.00 0.00
CA CYS A 227 1.48 20.63 1.29
C CYS A 227 1.56 19.62 2.44
N LEU A 228 2.69 19.60 3.16
CA LEU A 228 2.87 18.70 4.30
C LEU A 228 1.95 19.06 5.46
N THR A 229 1.76 20.35 5.75
CA THR A 229 0.87 20.83 6.83
C THR A 229 -0.56 20.37 6.60
N TYR A 230 -1.08 20.55 5.38
CA TYR A 230 -2.40 20.08 5.00
C TYR A 230 -2.50 18.56 5.03
N ALA A 231 -1.51 17.84 4.50
CA ALA A 231 -1.49 16.37 4.54
C ALA A 231 -1.54 15.81 5.97
N ARG A 232 -0.82 16.45 6.91
CA ARG A 232 -0.84 16.10 8.34
C ARG A 232 -2.20 16.40 8.98
N SER A 233 -2.79 17.56 8.68
CA SER A 233 -4.13 17.90 9.18
C SER A 233 -5.17 16.89 8.68
N TRP A 234 -5.19 16.64 7.37
CA TRP A 234 -6.10 15.67 6.76
C TRP A 234 -5.99 14.28 7.39
N ARG A 235 -4.75 13.83 7.66
CA ARG A 235 -4.52 12.54 8.35
C ARG A 235 -5.06 12.53 9.77
N ARG A 236 -4.84 13.60 10.53
CA ARG A 236 -5.36 13.72 11.91
C ARG A 236 -6.88 13.65 11.89
N ASP A 237 -7.53 14.38 10.98
CA ASP A 237 -8.99 14.40 10.87
C ASP A 237 -9.53 13.03 10.46
N LEU A 238 -8.86 12.34 9.53
CA LEU A 238 -9.18 10.95 9.17
C LEU A 238 -9.11 10.02 10.38
N LEU A 239 -8.01 10.05 11.15
CA LEU A 239 -7.85 9.18 12.32
C LEU A 239 -8.87 9.47 13.42
N GLY A 240 -9.26 10.74 13.61
CA GLY A 240 -10.37 11.11 14.49
C GLY A 240 -11.67 10.42 14.07
N HIS A 241 -12.05 10.54 12.80
CA HIS A 241 -13.26 9.90 12.26
C HIS A 241 -13.23 8.36 12.40
N LEU A 242 -12.09 7.72 12.15
CA LEU A 242 -11.95 6.26 12.28
C LEU A 242 -12.07 5.80 13.73
N SER A 243 -11.64 6.63 14.69
CA SER A 243 -11.76 6.36 16.12
C SER A 243 -13.22 6.47 16.58
N GLU A 244 -13.94 7.49 16.13
CA GLU A 244 -15.36 7.70 16.41
C GLU A 244 -16.24 6.61 15.80
N ALA A 245 -16.00 6.23 14.54
CA ALA A 245 -16.74 5.16 13.86
C ALA A 245 -16.66 3.82 14.62
N ARG A 246 -15.51 3.54 15.25
CA ARG A 246 -15.31 2.35 16.09
C ARG A 246 -16.06 2.43 17.42
N ALA A 247 -16.15 3.61 18.02
CA ALA A 247 -16.92 3.79 19.26
C ALA A 247 -18.42 3.63 19.00
N GLY A 248 -18.93 4.19 17.89
CA GLY A 248 -20.33 4.11 17.50
C GLY A 248 -20.84 2.70 17.18
N THR A 249 -19.99 1.82 16.63
CA THR A 249 -20.33 0.39 16.45
C THR A 249 -20.39 -0.37 17.78
N TYR A 250 -19.55 -0.02 18.76
CA TYR A 250 -19.58 -0.66 20.09
C TYR A 250 -20.85 -0.33 20.88
N HIS A 251 -21.45 0.85 20.67
CA HIS A 251 -22.69 1.27 21.32
C HIS A 251 -23.97 0.71 20.68
N ARG A 252 -23.92 0.19 19.44
CA ARG A 252 -25.08 -0.41 18.75
C ARG A 252 -25.21 -1.92 18.93
N VAL A 253 -24.22 -2.56 19.56
CA VAL A 253 -24.15 -4.01 19.81
C VAL A 253 -24.34 -4.33 21.31
N ARG A 254 -24.87 -3.38 22.08
CA ARG A 254 -25.29 -3.58 23.48
C ARG A 254 -26.80 -3.41 23.60
#